data_AF-A0ABD5DXP2-F1
#
_entry.id   AF-A0ABD5DXP2-F1
#
_cell.length_a   1.000
_cell.length_b   1.000
_cell.length_c   1.000
_cell.angle_alpha   90.00
_cell.angle_beta   90.00
_cell.angle_gamma   90.00
#
_symmetry.space_group_name_H-M   'P 1'
#
loop_
_entity.id
_entity.type
_entity.pdbx_description
1 polymer ?
#
loop_
_entity_poly.entity_id
_entity_poly.type
_entity_poly.pdbx_seq_one_letter_code
_entity_poly.pdbx_strand_id
1 'polypeptide(L)' 'MLALPKISLHGAGAIGDMVKLVAGKQWGKALIVTDGQLVKLGLLDSLFAALDEQQMAYQLFDEVFPNPTEALVQ' A
#
# COMPACT_ATOMS: atom_id res chain seq x y z
N MET A 1 -9.69 -4.80 -25.98
CA MET A 1 -8.86 -3.67 -25.51
C MET A 1 -8.26 -4.10 -24.18
N LEU A 2 -6.94 -4.05 -24.01
CA LEU A 2 -6.29 -4.47 -22.76
C LEU A 2 -6.44 -3.34 -21.72
N ALA A 3 -6.89 -3.69 -20.51
CA ALA A 3 -6.94 -2.75 -19.39
C ALA A 3 -5.60 -2.81 -18.64
N LEU A 4 -4.83 -1.73 -18.71
CA LEU A 4 -3.53 -1.61 -18.05
C LEU A 4 -3.55 -0.48 -17.01
N PRO A 5 -2.75 -0.59 -15.93
CA PRO A 5 -2.53 0.51 -15.03
C PRO A 5 -2.03 1.75 -15.78
N LYS A 6 -2.54 2.94 -15.41
CA LYS A 6 -2.08 4.21 -15.99
C LYS A 6 -0.63 4.52 -15.65
N ILE A 7 -0.18 4.08 -14.47
CA ILE A 7 1.17 4.27 -13.95
C ILE A 7 1.63 2.91 -13.42
N SER A 8 2.84 2.50 -13.80
CA SER A 8 3.48 1.28 -13.32
C SER A 8 4.94 1.59 -12.99
N LEU A 9 5.28 1.57 -11.70
CA LEU A 9 6.62 1.88 -11.19
C LEU A 9 7.39 0.58 -10.98
N HIS A 10 8.67 0.56 -11.36
CA HIS A 10 9.53 -0.62 -11.29
C HIS A 10 10.94 -0.25 -10.84
N GLY A 11 11.63 -1.22 -10.24
CA GLY A 11 13.01 -1.09 -9.79
C GLY A 11 13.15 -0.81 -8.29
N ALA A 12 14.39 -0.85 -7.81
CA ALA A 12 14.71 -0.50 -6.43
C ALA A 12 14.32 0.95 -6.14
N GLY A 13 13.64 1.20 -5.02
CA GLY A 13 13.16 2.52 -4.63
C GLY A 13 11.75 2.88 -5.10
N ALA A 14 11.11 2.05 -5.94
CA ALA A 14 9.78 2.33 -6.51
C ALA A 14 8.68 2.54 -5.47
N ILE A 15 8.78 1.93 -4.28
CA ILE A 15 7.84 2.13 -3.16
C ILE A 15 7.90 3.59 -2.67
N GLY A 16 9.11 4.14 -2.48
CA GLY A 16 9.28 5.53 -2.06
C GLY A 16 8.77 6.52 -3.11
N ASP A 17 9.02 6.25 -4.39
CA ASP A 17 8.50 7.06 -5.50
C ASP A 17 6.98 7.04 -5.55
N MET A 18 6.37 5.87 -5.30
CA MET A 18 4.91 5.71 -5.21
C MET A 18 4.35 6.57 -4.05
N VAL A 19 4.93 6.49 -2.86
CA VAL A 19 4.45 7.25 -1.71
C VAL A 19 4.58 8.76 -1.92
N LYS A 20 5.71 9.24 -2.48
CA LYS A 20 5.87 10.65 -2.86
C LYS A 20 4.81 11.11 -3.86
N LEU A 21 4.52 10.29 -4.88
CA LEU A 21 3.49 10.59 -5.87
C LEU A 21 2.10 10.71 -5.23
N VAL A 22 1.74 9.77 -4.35
CA VAL A 22 0.44 9.75 -3.67
C VAL A 22 0.31 10.91 -2.67
N ALA A 23 1.35 11.18 -1.87
CA ALA A 23 1.37 12.27 -0.91
C ALA A 23 1.19 13.64 -1.60
N GLY A 24 1.80 13.84 -2.77
CA GLY A 24 1.64 15.04 -3.58
C GLY A 24 0.21 15.29 -4.10
N LYS A 25 -0.68 14.28 -4.03
CA LYS A 25 -2.10 14.43 -4.40
C LYS A 25 -3.00 14.86 -3.25
N GLN A 26 -2.50 14.86 -2.00
CA GLN A 26 -3.22 15.30 -0.81
C GLN A 26 -4.56 14.57 -0.56
N TRP A 27 -4.60 13.25 -0.83
CA TRP A 27 -5.81 12.43 -0.65
C TRP A 27 -6.19 12.15 0.82
N GLY A 28 -5.39 12.61 1.79
CA GLY A 28 -5.65 12.42 3.21
C GLY A 28 -5.06 11.11 3.72
N LYS A 29 -5.89 10.29 4.38
CA LYS A 29 -5.46 9.07 5.08
C LYS A 29 -5.48 7.84 4.14
N ALA A 30 -4.38 7.13 4.03
CA ALA A 30 -4.31 5.87 3.28
C ALA A 30 -4.97 4.71 4.06
N LEU A 31 -5.51 3.73 3.33
CA LEU A 31 -5.86 2.42 3.86
C LEU A 31 -4.94 1.39 3.21
N ILE A 32 -4.15 0.70 4.02
CA ILE A 32 -3.27 -0.38 3.59
C ILE A 32 -3.99 -1.70 3.85
N VAL A 33 -4.27 -2.44 2.78
CA VAL A 33 -4.95 -3.74 2.81
C VAL A 33 -3.91 -4.81 2.48
N THR A 34 -3.69 -5.75 3.40
CA THR A 34 -2.67 -6.79 3.27
C THR A 34 -3.02 -8.02 4.11
N ASP A 35 -2.19 -9.06 4.05
CA ASP A 35 -2.25 -10.17 5.00
C ASP A 35 -1.21 -9.97 6.12
N GLY A 36 -1.57 -10.43 7.32
CA GLY A 36 -0.72 -10.26 8.50
C GLY A 36 0.60 -11.04 8.43
N GLN A 37 0.77 -11.99 7.52
CA GLN A 37 2.03 -12.70 7.37
C GLN A 37 3.09 -11.81 6.70
N LEU A 38 2.71 -11.03 5.68
CA LEU A 38 3.62 -10.05 5.07
C LEU A 38 4.08 -8.99 6.08
N VAL A 39 3.18 -8.54 6.97
CA VAL A 39 3.50 -7.60 8.05
C VAL A 39 4.47 -8.23 9.03
N LYS A 40 4.20 -9.44 9.53
CA LYS A 40 5.07 -10.16 10.48
C LYS A 40 6.48 -10.42 9.92
N LEU A 41 6.60 -10.61 8.60
CA LEU A 41 7.87 -10.81 7.91
C LEU A 41 8.65 -9.51 7.66
N GLY A 42 8.10 -8.34 7.98
CA GLY A 42 8.73 -7.03 7.77
C GLY A 42 8.76 -6.60 6.29
N LEU A 43 7.96 -7.22 5.43
CA LEU A 43 8.01 -6.94 3.98
C LEU A 43 7.41 -5.57 3.63
N LEU A 44 6.60 -5.00 4.52
CA LEU A 44 5.99 -3.68 4.37
C LEU A 44 6.80 -2.57 5.06
N ASP A 45 7.92 -2.87 5.73
CA ASP A 45 8.66 -1.88 6.52
C ASP A 45 9.10 -0.67 5.69
N SER A 46 9.51 -0.91 4.44
CA SER A 46 9.87 0.16 3.50
C SER A 46 8.69 1.06 3.10
N LEU A 47 7.47 0.51 3.08
CA LEU A 47 6.25 1.28 2.82
C LEU A 47 5.90 2.15 4.02
N PHE A 48 5.91 1.58 5.24
CA PHE A 48 5.62 2.34 6.46
C PHE A 48 6.62 3.47 6.68
N ALA A 49 7.91 3.19 6.53
CA ALA A 49 8.96 4.20 6.62
C ALA A 49 8.77 5.35 5.61
N ALA A 50 8.39 5.04 4.37
CA ALA A 50 8.13 6.04 3.34
C ALA A 50 6.88 6.89 3.64
N LEU A 51 5.83 6.28 4.20
CA LEU A 51 4.62 7.00 4.63
C LEU A 51 4.92 7.95 5.79
N ASP A 52 5.71 7.49 6.77
CA ASP A 52 6.15 8.30 7.91
C ASP A 52 7.02 9.49 7.46
N GLU A 53 7.95 9.26 6.52
CA GLU A 53 8.79 10.33 5.93
C GLU A 53 7.94 11.42 5.26
N GLN A 54 6.85 11.03 4.58
CA GLN A 54 5.92 11.97 3.95
C GLN A 54 4.82 12.47 4.90
N GLN A 55 4.86 12.10 6.19
CA GLN A 55 3.85 12.42 7.19
C GLN A 55 2.42 12.04 6.74
N MET A 56 2.30 10.97 5.96
CA MET A 56 1.03 10.51 5.41
C MET A 56 0.36 9.56 6.39
N ALA A 57 -0.76 10.00 6.98
CA ALA A 57 -1.54 9.15 7.87
C ALA A 57 -2.03 7.89 7.14
N TYR A 58 -2.02 6.75 7.82
CA TYR A 58 -2.56 5.50 7.28
C TYR A 58 -3.35 4.70 8.32
N GLN A 59 -4.17 3.77 7.84
CA GLN A 59 -4.78 2.68 8.60
C GLN A 59 -4.28 1.36 8.00
N LEU A 60 -4.02 0.37 8.86
CA LEU A 60 -3.72 -0.99 8.43
C LEU A 60 -4.97 -1.87 8.61
N PHE A 61 -5.26 -2.67 7.59
CA PHE A 61 -6.14 -3.83 7.61
C PHE A 61 -5.33 -5.03 7.13
N ASP A 62 -4.95 -5.91 8.05
CA ASP A 62 -4.03 -7.03 7.82
C ASP A 62 -4.71 -8.41 7.95
N GLU A 63 -6.04 -8.44 7.93
CA GLU A 63 -6.84 -9.66 8.09
C GLU A 63 -7.12 -10.37 6.76
N VAL A 64 -6.47 -9.96 5.66
CA VAL A 64 -6.64 -10.63 4.37
C VAL A 64 -6.08 -12.05 4.41
N PHE A 65 -6.84 -12.98 3.84
CA PHE A 65 -6.42 -14.36 3.64
C PHE A 65 -6.58 -14.76 2.16
N PRO A 66 -5.88 -15.82 1.70
CA PRO A 66 -5.96 -16.28 0.31
C PRO A 66 -7.39 -16.58 -0.12
N ASN A 67 -7.76 -16.14 -1.33
CA ASN A 67 -9.13 -16.20 -1.86
C ASN A 67 -10.13 -15.47 -0.92
N PRO A 68 -10.02 -14.13 -0.80
CA PRO A 68 -10.83 -13.36 0.14
C PRO A 68 -12.33 -13.56 -0.12
N THR A 69 -13.10 -13.63 0.96
CA THR A 69 -14.57 -13.73 0.88
C THR A 69 -15.22 -12.37 0.67
N GLU A 70 -16.47 -12.38 0.23
CA GLU A 70 -17.27 -11.16 0.10
C GLU A 70 -17.52 -10.48 1.46
N ALA A 71 -17.80 -11.26 2.50
CA ALA A 71 -17.95 -10.77 3.87
C ALA A 71 -16.69 -10.11 4.45
N LEU A 72 -15.50 -10.38 3.90
CA LEU A 72 -14.26 -9.71 4.30
C LEU A 72 -14.14 -8.30 3.69
N VAL A 73 -14.83 -8.05 2.58
CA VAL A 73 -14.72 -6.81 1.79
C VAL A 73 -15.81 -5.81 2.16
N GLN A 74 -16.98 -6.28 2.62
CA GLN A 74 -18.09 -5.45 3.08
C GLN A 74 -17.76 -4.68 4.37
#